data_AF-A0A523RJE9-F1
#
_entry.id   AF-A0A523RJE9-F1
#
_cell.length_a   1.000
_cell.length_b   1.000
_cell.length_c   1.000
_cell.angle_alpha   90.00
_cell.angle_beta   90.00
_cell.angle_gamma   90.00
#
_symmetry.space_group_name_H-M   'P 1'
#
loop_
_entity.id
_entity.type
_entity.pdbx_description
1 polymer ?
#
loop_
_entity_poly.entity_id
_entity_poly.type
_entity_poly.pdbx_seq_one_letter_code
_entity_poly.pdbx_strand_id
1 'polypeptide(L)' 'MAMINRLLIYLILVLRPLLGPACCKFTISCTQYAILQLKEKSFLPALWTILKRLLSCNPFF' A
#
# COMPACT_ATOMS: atom_id res chain seq x y z
N MET A 1 -4.59 -13.00 -11.06
CA MET A 1 -3.58 -12.18 -10.34
C MET A 1 -2.42 -11.90 -11.28
N ALA A 2 -2.30 -10.67 -11.78
CA ALA A 2 -1.23 -10.29 -12.70
C ALA A 2 0.15 -10.42 -12.01
N MET A 3 1.16 -10.84 -12.78
CA MET A 3 2.55 -11.00 -12.31
C MET A 3 3.10 -9.73 -11.64
N ILE A 4 2.70 -8.57 -12.15
CA ILE A 4 3.02 -7.23 -11.63
C ILE A 4 2.58 -7.03 -10.17
N ASN A 5 1.40 -7.51 -9.78
CA ASN A 5 0.88 -7.30 -8.42
C ASN A 5 1.67 -8.09 -7.38
N ARG A 6 2.21 -9.26 -7.73
CA ARG A 6 3.06 -10.05 -6.82
C ARG A 6 4.38 -9.36 -6.56
N LEU A 7 4.99 -8.79 -7.61
CA LEU A 7 6.27 -8.08 -7.50
C LEU A 7 6.15 -6.86 -6.57
N LEU A 8 5.07 -6.08 -6.72
CA LEU A 8 4.80 -4.90 -5.89
C LEU A 8 4.57 -5.26 -4.42
N ILE A 9 3.82 -6.32 -4.14
CA ILE A 9 3.60 -6.79 -2.77
C ILE A 9 4.93 -7.20 -2.14
N TYR A 10 5.79 -7.89 -2.89
CA TYR A 10 7.11 -8.29 -2.41
C TYR A 10 8.00 -7.08 -2.11
N LEU A 11 8.02 -6.09 -3.01
CA LEU A 11 8.74 -4.83 -2.82
C LEU A 11 8.27 -4.10 -1.56
N ILE A 12 6.95 -4.00 -1.35
CA ILE A 12 6.37 -3.36 -0.16
C ILE A 12 6.77 -4.10 1.11
N LEU A 13 6.73 -5.43 1.12
CA LEU A 13 7.08 -6.22 2.30
C LEU A 13 8.57 -6.12 2.66
N VAL A 14 9.45 -6.05 1.65
CA VAL A 14 10.90 -5.94 1.85
C VAL A 14 11.31 -4.52 2.27
N LEU A 15 10.71 -3.48 1.70
CA LEU A 15 11.03 -2.09 2.04
C LEU A 15 10.44 -1.66 3.39
N ARG A 16 9.26 -2.17 3.76
CA ARG A 16 8.53 -1.74 4.96
C ARG A 16 9.28 -1.85 6.29
N PRO A 17 10.02 -2.93 6.61
CA PRO A 17 10.83 -2.98 7.84
C PRO A 17 11.94 -1.92 7.87
N LEU A 18 12.35 -1.39 6.71
CA LEU A 18 13.37 -0.35 6.60
C LEU A 18 12.81 1.07 6.85
N LEU A 19 11.49 1.25 6.76
CA LEU A 19 10.81 2.55 6.86
C LEU A 19 10.41 2.94 8.31
N GLY A 20 10.82 2.16 9.32
CA GLY A 20 10.49 2.43 10.73
C GLY A 20 9.03 2.09 11.12
N PRO A 21 8.59 2.48 12.33
CA PRO A 21 7.24 2.16 12.81
C PRO A 21 6.18 2.86 11.97
N ALA A 22 5.27 2.09 11.38
CA ALA A 22 4.18 2.61 10.58
C ALA A 22 3.07 3.19 11.49
N CYS A 23 3.04 4.50 11.69
CA CYS A 23 1.91 5.21 12.29
C CYS A 23 0.78 5.39 11.26
N CYS A 24 0.05 4.32 10.93
CA CYS A 24 -1.14 4.46 10.09
C CYS A 24 -2.31 5.00 10.93
N LYS A 25 -2.93 6.10 10.51
CA LYS A 25 -4.13 6.69 11.13
C LYS A 25 -5.37 5.79 11.08
N PHE A 26 -5.38 4.82 10.18
CA PHE A 26 -6.56 4.01 9.84
C PHE A 26 -6.54 2.64 10.52
N THR A 27 -7.72 2.06 10.75
CA THR A 27 -7.93 0.75 11.42
C THR A 27 -7.16 -0.40 10.80
N ILE A 28 -7.03 -0.40 9.47
CA ILE A 28 -6.19 -1.38 8.76
C ILE A 28 -4.87 -0.74 8.33
N SER A 29 -3.82 -1.55 8.39
CA SER A 29 -2.49 -1.09 7.99
C SER A 29 -2.42 -0.72 6.50
N CYS A 30 -1.61 0.28 6.19
CA CYS A 30 -1.44 0.82 4.85
C CYS A 30 -1.03 -0.26 3.81
N THR A 31 -0.26 -1.28 4.24
CA THR A 31 0.12 -2.42 3.40
C THR A 31 -0.97 -3.47 3.25
N GLN A 32 -1.74 -3.76 4.30
CA GLN A 32 -2.90 -4.65 4.13
C GLN A 32 -3.90 -4.03 3.16
N TYR A 33 -4.12 -2.71 3.24
CA TYR A 33 -4.95 -2.00 2.27
C TYR A 33 -4.40 -2.11 0.84
N ALA A 34 -3.09 -1.91 0.66
CA ALA A 34 -2.46 -2.06 -0.65
C ALA A 34 -2.63 -3.45 -1.25
N ILE A 35 -2.44 -4.50 -0.43
CA ILE A 35 -2.66 -5.89 -0.86
C ILE A 35 -4.13 -6.12 -1.26
N LEU A 36 -5.08 -5.58 -0.49
CA LEU A 36 -6.51 -5.70 -0.78
C LEU A 36 -6.86 -5.03 -2.12
N GLN A 37 -6.41 -3.79 -2.33
CA GLN A 37 -6.68 -3.05 -3.57
C GLN A 37 -6.03 -3.72 -4.79
N LEU A 38 -4.81 -4.24 -4.66
CA LEU A 38 -4.14 -4.98 -5.74
C LEU A 38 -4.78 -6.36 -6.00
N LYS A 39 -5.59 -6.90 -5.08
CA LYS A 39 -6.36 -8.13 -5.30
C LYS A 39 -7.70 -7.85 -5.99
N GLU A 40 -8.37 -6.77 -5.62
CA GLU A 40 -9.72 -6.45 -6.11
C GLU A 40 -9.74 -5.62 -7.39
N LYS A 41 -8.77 -4.73 -7.60
CA LYS A 41 -8.74 -3.76 -8.71
C LYS A 41 -7.57 -4.01 -9.66
N SER A 42 -7.72 -3.53 -10.89
CA SER A 42 -6.60 -3.40 -11.84
C SER A 42 -5.49 -2.51 -11.27
N PHE A 43 -4.25 -2.71 -11.72
CA PHE A 43 -3.06 -2.03 -11.17
C PHE A 43 -3.20 -0.50 -11.12
N LEU A 44 -3.66 0.14 -12.20
CA LEU A 44 -3.82 1.60 -12.29
C LEU A 44 -4.79 2.17 -11.22
N PRO A 45 -6.06 1.74 -11.14
CA PRO A 45 -6.98 2.24 -10.12
C PRO A 45 -6.58 1.82 -8.70
N ALA A 46 -5.96 0.65 -8.53
CA ALA A 46 -5.42 0.23 -7.24
C ALA A 46 -4.28 1.14 -6.77
N LEU A 47 -3.35 1.49 -7.67
CA LEU A 47 -2.22 2.36 -7.37
C LEU A 47 -2.70 3.74 -6.93
N TRP A 48 -3.71 4.29 -7.61
CA TRP A 48 -4.28 5.60 -7.26
C TRP A 48 -4.88 5.63 -5.85
N THR A 49 -5.68 4.63 -5.46
CA THR A 49 -6.26 4.59 -4.11
C THR A 49 -5.20 4.35 -3.02
N ILE A 50 -4.18 3.54 -3.31
CA ILE A 50 -3.05 3.31 -2.40
C ILE A 50 -2.26 4.60 -2.18
N LEU A 51 -1.89 5.30 -3.25
CA LEU A 51 -1.15 6.56 -3.19
C LEU A 51 -1.93 7.63 -2.41
N LYS A 52 -3.23 7.77 -2.71
CA LYS A 52 -4.10 8.72 -2.01
C LYS A 52 -4.09 8.46 -0.49
N ARG A 53 -4.19 7.20 -0.08
CA ARG A 53 -4.17 6.84 1.35
C ARG A 53 -2.79 7.00 1.98
N LEU A 54 -1.72 6.72 1.24
CA LEU A 54 -0.36 6.89 1.72
C LEU A 54 -0.07 8.37 2.00
N LEU A 55 -0.51 9.26 1.11
CA LEU A 55 -0.44 10.72 1.28
C LEU A 55 -1.23 11.16 2.52
N SER A 56 -2.45 10.66 2.72
CA SER A 56 -3.27 10.98 3.90
C SER A 56 -2.76 10.40 5.23
N CYS A 57 -1.77 9.50 5.21
CA CYS A 57 -1.16 8.97 6.42
C CYS A 57 0.05 9.80 6.89
N ASN A 58 0.66 10.61 6.02
CA ASN A 58 1.74 11.50 6.42
C ASN A 58 1.15 12.74 7.10
N PRO A 59 1.52 13.08 8.35
CA PRO A 59 0.91 14.14 9.16
C PRO A 59 1.17 15.58 8.66
N PHE A 60 1.69 15.72 7.43
CA PHE A 60 1.94 17.00 6.77
C PHE A 60 0.90 17.33 5.68
N PHE A 61 -0.10 16.46 5.48
CA PHE A 61 -1.32 16.67 4.69
C PHE A 61 -2.58 16.15 5.41
#